data_AF-A0A0F9F1Y0-F1
#
_entry.id   AF-A0A0F9F1Y0-F1
#
_cell.length_a   1.000
_cell.length_b   1.000
_cell.length_c   1.000
_cell.angle_alpha   90.00
_cell.angle_beta   90.00
_cell.angle_gamma   90.00
#
_symmetry.space_group_name_H-M   'P 1'
#
loop_
_entity.id
_entity.type
_entity.pdbx_description
1 polymer ?
#
loop_
_entity_poly.entity_id
_entity_poly.type
_entity_poly.pdbx_seq_one_letter_code
_entity_poly.pdbx_strand_id
1 'polypeptide(L)'
;MGLWRLFSILVVGIPALWHCMFRQKRKKLESVIKRQEVQLKAKDSELQEKDSELQEKDSELQEKDSELQEKDYAFKNEIEQLKKEKDTLETKYLKKLKSADVKKKNLARYRRKMKALRKKTIAEEAEEIVGKGSSWLPHSREGSKSHQMGKPKGSPGGGRKRPEKIHEEKELHTHKCYHCGISLEGMKEYFAYDRVVTELFRYQEDEKDYLTLRLKNIKITVNRKKCPKCKKWVYPEQGLLKNNRIGLSLVSFVISQRIRTGLPYEVIIDELSTHFGPNFTITAPAIIDWFKDFSEIIEGLYEQLEELVKKKALLHVDETGLPMNGENWWLWVVCCANFVLYIQST
;
A
#
# COMPACT_ATOMS: atom_id res chain seq x y z
N MET A 1 151.85 21.10 20.18
CA MET A 1 151.05 21.13 18.94
C MET A 1 149.59 20.84 19.26
N GLY A 2 148.77 21.90 19.38
CA GLY A 2 147.40 21.86 19.95
C GLY A 2 146.28 22.23 18.97
N LEU A 3 146.42 21.93 17.67
CA LEU A 3 145.46 22.42 16.65
C LEU A 3 144.77 21.33 15.81
N TRP A 4 145.06 20.04 16.03
CA TRP A 4 144.41 18.93 15.29
C TRP A 4 143.20 18.29 16.00
N ARG A 5 143.01 18.54 17.31
CA ARG A 5 141.86 17.97 18.05
C ARG A 5 140.55 18.74 17.85
N LEU A 6 140.59 19.99 17.40
CA LEU A 6 139.39 20.80 17.14
C LEU A 6 138.77 20.56 15.76
N PHE A 7 139.56 20.12 14.77
CA PHE A 7 139.07 19.81 13.41
C PHE A 7 138.20 18.53 13.38
N SER A 8 138.47 17.57 14.28
CA SER A 8 137.71 16.32 14.36
C SER A 8 136.27 16.52 14.87
N ILE A 9 136.03 17.54 15.69
CA ILE A 9 134.70 17.84 16.24
C ILE A 9 133.82 18.56 15.20
N LEU A 10 134.41 19.41 14.35
CA LEU A 10 133.71 20.15 13.29
C LEU A 10 133.43 19.30 12.04
N VAL A 11 134.37 18.44 11.62
CA VAL A 11 134.25 17.64 10.37
C VAL A 11 133.45 16.35 10.56
N VAL A 12 133.39 15.78 11.77
CA VAL A 12 132.67 14.51 12.02
C VAL A 12 131.48 14.70 12.95
N GLY A 13 131.56 15.58 13.96
CA GLY A 13 130.50 15.78 14.96
C GLY A 13 129.24 16.44 14.39
N ILE A 14 129.40 17.46 13.54
CA ILE A 14 128.27 18.16 12.88
C ILE A 14 127.54 17.26 11.88
N PRO A 15 128.21 16.56 10.94
CA PRO A 15 127.52 15.62 10.07
C PRO A 15 126.97 14.39 10.81
N ALA A 16 127.59 13.93 11.92
CA ALA A 16 127.02 12.86 12.74
C ALA A 16 125.75 13.28 13.49
N LEU A 17 125.71 14.49 14.05
CA LEU A 17 124.49 15.07 14.65
C LEU A 17 123.43 15.35 13.59
N TRP A 18 123.81 15.87 12.42
CA TRP A 18 122.91 16.08 11.30
C TRP A 18 122.35 14.76 10.77
N HIS A 19 123.18 13.71 10.65
CA HIS A 19 122.77 12.38 10.25
C HIS A 19 121.84 11.73 11.30
N CYS A 20 122.10 11.91 12.60
CA CYS A 20 121.23 11.42 13.67
C CYS A 20 119.88 12.16 13.68
N MET A 21 119.89 13.48 13.51
CA MET A 21 118.68 14.31 13.47
C MET A 21 117.87 14.06 12.17
N PHE A 22 118.55 13.82 11.04
CA PHE A 22 117.94 13.40 9.78
C PHE A 22 117.37 11.99 9.88
N ARG A 23 118.05 11.06 10.57
CA ARG A 23 117.55 9.71 10.86
C ARG A 23 116.33 9.75 11.79
N GLN A 24 116.30 10.64 12.77
CA GLN A 24 115.16 10.84 13.67
C GLN A 24 113.97 11.49 12.93
N LYS A 25 114.21 12.47 12.06
CA LYS A 25 113.20 13.04 11.15
C LYS A 25 112.67 11.99 10.17
N ARG A 26 113.54 11.15 9.60
CA ARG A 26 113.16 10.06 8.70
C ARG A 26 112.29 9.02 9.39
N LYS A 27 112.64 8.58 10.61
CA LYS A 27 111.80 7.67 11.42
C LYS A 27 110.44 8.28 11.75
N LYS A 28 110.40 9.60 12.08
CA LYS A 28 109.14 10.32 12.29
C LYS A 28 108.29 10.35 11.01
N LEU A 29 108.88 10.71 9.86
CA LEU A 29 108.22 10.68 8.55
C LEU A 29 107.70 9.27 8.19
N GLU A 30 108.52 8.23 8.35
CA GLU A 30 108.11 6.82 8.13
C GLU A 30 106.93 6.42 9.03
N SER A 31 106.92 6.86 10.30
CA SER A 31 105.80 6.58 11.22
C SER A 31 104.51 7.34 10.84
N VAL A 32 104.64 8.55 10.28
CA VAL A 32 103.51 9.33 9.77
C VAL A 32 102.95 8.69 8.50
N ILE A 33 103.83 8.29 7.57
CA ILE A 33 103.46 7.58 6.33
C ILE A 33 102.70 6.29 6.66
N LYS A 34 103.23 5.44 7.55
CA LYS A 34 102.54 4.21 7.99
C LYS A 34 101.17 4.49 8.61
N ARG A 35 101.04 5.57 9.39
CA ARG A 35 99.76 5.96 9.99
C ARG A 35 98.76 6.40 8.92
N GLN A 36 99.21 7.17 7.93
CA GLN A 36 98.39 7.60 6.80
C GLN A 36 97.99 6.43 5.90
N GLU A 37 98.89 5.47 5.66
CA GLU A 37 98.59 4.23 4.91
C GLU A 37 97.51 3.38 5.60
N VAL A 38 97.58 3.24 6.93
CA VAL A 38 96.54 2.54 7.70
C VAL A 38 95.21 3.28 7.64
N GLN A 39 95.22 4.62 7.73
CA GLN A 39 94.01 5.44 7.60
C GLN A 39 93.42 5.37 6.18
N LEU A 40 94.25 5.34 5.14
CA LEU A 40 93.80 5.16 3.76
C LEU A 40 93.14 3.80 3.58
N LYS A 41 93.80 2.72 4.03
CA LYS A 41 93.21 1.37 3.97
C LYS A 41 91.88 1.28 4.70
N ALA A 42 91.75 1.91 5.87
CA ALA A 42 90.49 1.93 6.61
C ALA A 42 89.39 2.69 5.86
N LYS A 43 89.72 3.83 5.24
CA LYS A 43 88.77 4.58 4.38
C LYS A 43 88.39 3.82 3.12
N ASP A 44 89.34 3.11 2.50
CA ASP A 44 89.08 2.28 1.33
C ASP A 44 88.11 1.16 1.68
N SER A 45 88.27 0.51 2.85
CA SER A 45 87.31 -0.50 3.33
C SER A 45 85.92 0.10 3.60
N GLU A 46 85.83 1.28 4.21
CA GLU A 46 84.55 1.97 4.46
C GLU A 46 83.86 2.40 3.16
N LEU A 47 84.62 2.82 2.15
CA LEU A 47 84.10 3.13 0.82
C LEU A 47 83.55 1.87 0.14
N GLN A 48 84.27 0.75 0.26
CA GLN A 48 83.84 -0.52 -0.34
C GLN A 48 82.54 -1.04 0.27
N GLU A 49 82.32 -0.83 1.57
CA GLU A 49 81.08 -1.16 2.25
C GLU A 49 79.92 -0.27 1.77
N LYS A 50 80.14 1.05 1.66
CA LYS A 50 79.13 1.99 1.12
C LYS A 50 78.78 1.71 -0.34
N ASP A 51 79.77 1.35 -1.16
CA ASP A 51 79.53 0.96 -2.55
C ASP A 51 78.66 -0.30 -2.64
N SER A 52 78.86 -1.24 -1.71
CA SER A 52 78.03 -2.45 -1.62
C SER A 52 76.58 -2.12 -1.20
N GLU A 53 76.40 -1.26 -0.19
CA GLU A 53 75.07 -0.80 0.23
C GLU A 53 74.34 -0.02 -0.88
N LEU A 54 75.07 0.77 -1.68
CA LEU A 54 74.51 1.51 -2.81
C LEU A 54 74.03 0.55 -3.91
N GLN A 55 74.80 -0.49 -4.22
CA GLN A 55 74.40 -1.50 -5.20
C GLN A 55 73.13 -2.25 -4.79
N GLU A 56 72.98 -2.54 -3.50
CA GLU A 56 71.77 -3.19 -2.97
C GLU A 56 70.55 -2.26 -3.11
N LYS A 57 70.69 -0.98 -2.74
CA LYS A 57 69.62 0.02 -2.91
C LYS A 57 69.23 0.25 -4.36
N ASP A 58 70.21 0.29 -5.27
CA ASP A 58 69.95 0.43 -6.70
C ASP A 58 69.18 -0.79 -7.24
N SER A 59 69.47 -1.99 -6.73
CA SER A 59 68.73 -3.21 -7.10
C SER A 59 67.28 -3.16 -6.60
N GLU A 60 67.06 -2.75 -5.34
CA GLU A 60 65.71 -2.58 -4.79
C GLU A 60 64.89 -1.52 -5.55
N LEU A 61 65.54 -0.43 -5.99
CA LEU A 61 64.88 0.62 -6.75
C LEU A 61 64.46 0.12 -8.14
N GLN A 62 65.29 -0.68 -8.81
CA GLN A 62 64.95 -1.29 -10.10
C GLN A 62 63.74 -2.23 -10.02
N GLU A 63 63.62 -3.00 -8.94
CA GLU A 63 62.45 -3.85 -8.70
C GLU A 63 61.19 -3.01 -8.49
N LYS A 64 61.24 -1.96 -7.67
CA LYS A 64 60.11 -1.04 -7.45
C LYS A 64 59.68 -0.32 -8.73
N ASP A 65 60.63 0.09 -9.57
CA ASP A 65 60.32 0.73 -10.85
C ASP A 65 59.61 -0.24 -11.80
N SER A 66 60.00 -1.51 -11.78
CA SER A 66 59.36 -2.56 -12.58
C SER A 66 57.93 -2.84 -12.09
N GLU A 67 57.70 -2.94 -10.78
CA GLU A 67 56.35 -3.07 -10.21
C GLU A 67 55.45 -1.88 -10.54
N LEU A 68 55.98 -0.66 -10.50
CA LEU A 68 55.24 0.55 -10.85
C LEU A 68 54.84 0.55 -12.33
N GLN A 69 55.73 0.12 -13.23
CA GLN A 69 55.42 -0.01 -14.65
C GLN A 69 54.30 -1.01 -14.92
N GLU A 70 54.29 -2.14 -14.21
CA GLU A 70 53.19 -3.12 -14.31
C GLU A 70 51.86 -2.54 -13.83
N LYS A 71 51.87 -1.82 -12.71
CA LYS A 71 50.66 -1.13 -12.17
C LYS A 71 50.15 -0.07 -13.15
N ASP A 72 51.04 0.73 -13.74
CA ASP A 72 50.67 1.72 -14.75
C ASP A 72 50.05 1.08 -15.99
N TYR A 73 50.56 -0.09 -16.41
CA TYR A 73 49.97 -0.84 -17.52
C TYR A 73 48.58 -1.39 -17.15
N ALA A 74 48.41 -1.92 -15.95
CA ALA A 74 47.12 -2.39 -15.45
C ALA A 74 46.08 -1.25 -15.40
N PHE A 75 46.43 -0.08 -14.86
CA PHE A 75 45.54 1.07 -14.82
C PHE A 75 45.18 1.60 -16.21
N LYS A 76 46.12 1.60 -17.16
CA LYS A 76 45.83 1.96 -18.56
C LYS A 76 44.78 1.04 -19.18
N ASN A 77 44.88 -0.27 -18.95
CA ASN A 77 43.92 -1.25 -19.44
C ASN A 77 42.53 -1.06 -18.80
N GLU A 78 42.49 -0.79 -17.48
CA GLU A 78 41.23 -0.53 -16.76
C GLU A 78 40.55 0.75 -17.27
N ILE A 79 41.31 1.83 -17.49
CA ILE A 79 40.79 3.07 -18.10
C ILE A 79 40.20 2.80 -19.49
N GLU A 80 40.85 1.93 -20.29
CA GLU A 80 40.33 1.58 -21.61
C GLU A 80 39.03 0.76 -21.53
N GLN A 81 38.94 -0.18 -20.59
CA GLN A 81 37.72 -0.95 -20.35
C GLN A 81 36.57 -0.04 -19.91
N LEU A 82 36.80 0.83 -18.93
CA LEU A 82 35.80 1.79 -18.45
C LEU A 82 35.33 2.75 -19.53
N LYS A 83 36.21 3.17 -20.45
CA LYS A 83 35.82 3.97 -21.63
C LYS A 83 34.86 3.20 -22.54
N LYS A 84 35.18 1.94 -22.86
CA LYS A 84 34.30 1.08 -23.68
C LYS A 84 32.95 0.88 -23.01
N GLU A 85 32.93 0.62 -21.70
CA GLU A 85 31.68 0.47 -20.94
C GLU A 85 30.82 1.74 -20.97
N LYS A 86 31.44 2.90 -20.73
CA LYS A 86 30.77 4.20 -20.82
C LYS A 86 30.12 4.42 -22.18
N ASP A 87 30.83 4.15 -23.27
CA ASP A 87 30.29 4.29 -24.63
C ASP A 87 29.10 3.35 -24.87
N THR A 88 29.18 2.10 -24.38
CA THR A 88 28.04 1.17 -24.49
C THR A 88 26.84 1.60 -23.68
N LEU A 89 27.03 2.17 -22.48
CA LEU A 89 25.96 2.69 -21.65
C LEU A 89 25.30 3.92 -22.28
N GLU A 90 26.10 4.82 -22.84
CA GLU A 90 25.61 6.01 -23.53
C GLU A 90 24.76 5.65 -24.75
N THR A 91 25.20 4.67 -25.56
CA THR A 91 24.38 4.18 -26.68
C THR A 91 23.07 3.52 -26.22
N LYS A 92 23.08 2.76 -25.13
CA LYS A 92 21.86 2.17 -24.51
C LYS A 92 20.91 3.26 -24.00
N TYR A 93 21.44 4.29 -23.36
CA TYR A 93 20.67 5.43 -22.86
C TYR A 93 19.99 6.19 -24.01
N LEU A 94 20.74 6.51 -25.08
CA LEU A 94 20.21 7.17 -26.27
C LEU A 94 19.10 6.34 -26.96
N LYS A 95 19.25 5.01 -27.03
CA LYS A 95 18.19 4.13 -27.54
C LYS A 95 16.93 4.18 -26.68
N LYS A 96 17.07 4.16 -25.34
CA LYS A 96 15.94 4.31 -24.42
C LYS A 96 15.24 5.65 -24.60
N LEU A 97 15.99 6.74 -24.74
CA LEU A 97 15.45 8.09 -24.92
C LEU A 97 14.65 8.21 -26.22
N LYS A 98 15.19 7.70 -27.35
CA LYS A 98 14.47 7.59 -28.62
C LYS A 98 13.18 6.77 -28.50
N SER A 99 13.21 5.65 -27.78
CA SER A 99 12.03 4.81 -27.58
C SER A 99 10.95 5.51 -26.73
N ALA A 100 11.35 6.30 -25.73
CA ALA A 100 10.45 7.07 -24.89
C ALA A 100 9.76 8.19 -25.69
N ASP A 101 10.50 8.87 -26.57
CA ASP A 101 9.93 9.88 -27.48
C ASP A 101 8.91 9.27 -28.44
N VAL A 102 9.19 8.09 -29.00
CA VAL A 102 8.22 7.36 -29.84
C VAL A 102 6.96 7.01 -29.04
N LYS A 103 7.10 6.51 -27.81
CA LYS A 103 5.96 6.23 -26.92
C LYS A 103 5.14 7.49 -26.64
N LYS A 104 5.79 8.62 -26.35
CA LYS A 104 5.13 9.92 -26.10
C LYS A 104 4.36 10.39 -27.33
N LYS A 105 4.96 10.30 -28.53
CA LYS A 105 4.28 10.60 -29.81
C LYS A 105 3.08 9.69 -30.06
N ASN A 106 3.22 8.38 -29.82
CA ASN A 106 2.14 7.41 -29.97
C ASN A 106 0.98 7.66 -29.00
N LEU A 107 1.27 7.96 -27.73
CA LEU A 107 0.28 8.35 -26.73
C LEU A 107 -0.47 9.62 -27.14
N ALA A 108 0.25 10.65 -27.62
CA ALA A 108 -0.38 11.86 -28.14
C ALA A 108 -1.28 11.57 -29.34
N ARG A 109 -0.84 10.71 -30.27
CA ARG A 109 -1.65 10.25 -31.42
C ARG A 109 -2.90 9.51 -30.97
N TYR A 110 -2.78 8.57 -30.02
CA TYR A 110 -3.92 7.83 -29.46
C TYR A 110 -4.92 8.78 -28.79
N ARG A 111 -4.44 9.72 -27.95
CA ARG A 111 -5.28 10.74 -27.31
C ARG A 111 -6.01 11.61 -28.34
N ARG A 112 -5.35 12.03 -29.43
CA ARG A 112 -5.99 12.76 -30.54
C ARG A 112 -7.06 11.91 -31.24
N LYS A 113 -6.77 10.63 -31.52
CA LYS A 113 -7.73 9.69 -32.13
C LYS A 113 -8.94 9.47 -31.22
N MET A 114 -8.73 9.27 -29.92
CA MET A 114 -9.81 9.15 -28.93
C MET A 114 -10.62 10.44 -28.78
N LYS A 115 -9.98 11.62 -28.83
CA LYS A 115 -10.67 12.91 -28.83
C LYS A 115 -11.50 13.12 -30.10
N ALA A 116 -11.02 12.67 -31.25
CA ALA A 116 -11.77 12.70 -32.52
C ALA A 116 -12.96 11.72 -32.50
N LEU A 117 -12.76 10.51 -31.97
CA LEU A 117 -13.83 9.51 -31.76
C LEU A 117 -14.84 9.95 -30.69
N ARG A 118 -14.44 10.72 -29.67
CA ARG A 118 -15.38 11.34 -28.73
C ARG A 118 -16.11 12.55 -29.32
N LYS A 119 -15.50 13.24 -30.30
CA LYS A 119 -16.13 14.34 -31.04
C LYS A 119 -17.20 13.84 -31.99
N LYS A 120 -16.94 12.72 -32.70
CA LYS A 120 -18.00 11.92 -33.33
C LYS A 120 -18.80 11.23 -32.24
N THR A 121 -19.69 11.97 -31.62
CA THR A 121 -20.52 11.43 -30.55
C THR A 121 -21.37 10.28 -31.12
N ILE A 122 -21.64 9.26 -30.30
CA ILE A 122 -22.66 8.24 -30.60
C ILE A 122 -23.98 8.92 -31.02
N ALA A 123 -24.24 10.15 -30.54
CA ALA A 123 -25.35 10.99 -30.95
C ALA A 123 -25.27 11.48 -32.42
N GLU A 124 -24.09 11.86 -32.93
CA GLU A 124 -23.91 12.24 -34.35
C GLU A 124 -24.00 11.03 -35.30
N GLU A 125 -23.41 9.89 -34.94
CA GLU A 125 -23.58 8.64 -35.70
C GLU A 125 -25.03 8.13 -35.64
N ALA A 126 -25.70 8.26 -34.49
CA ALA A 126 -27.13 7.99 -34.37
C ALA A 126 -27.97 8.98 -35.20
N GLU A 127 -27.60 10.26 -35.28
CA GLU A 127 -28.28 11.24 -36.15
C GLU A 127 -28.06 10.96 -37.65
N GLU A 128 -26.90 10.40 -38.04
CA GLU A 128 -26.60 10.02 -39.42
C GLU A 128 -27.35 8.74 -39.83
N ILE A 129 -27.51 7.77 -38.92
CA ILE A 129 -28.26 6.53 -39.14
C ILE A 129 -29.78 6.76 -39.06
N VAL A 130 -30.25 7.55 -38.10
CA VAL A 130 -31.69 7.75 -37.80
C VAL A 130 -32.25 8.98 -38.53
N GLY A 131 -31.40 9.80 -39.14
CA GLY A 131 -31.76 11.06 -39.81
C GLY A 131 -32.03 12.20 -38.82
N LYS A 132 -31.92 13.45 -39.28
CA LYS A 132 -32.34 14.64 -38.52
C LYS A 132 -33.84 14.60 -38.25
N GLY A 133 -34.22 14.00 -37.14
CA GLY A 133 -35.60 14.04 -36.68
C GLY A 133 -35.95 12.85 -35.81
N SER A 134 -36.42 13.15 -34.61
CA SER A 134 -37.13 12.24 -33.73
C SER A 134 -38.51 11.88 -34.31
N SER A 135 -38.54 11.21 -35.46
CA SER A 135 -39.77 10.61 -35.99
C SER A 135 -40.07 9.25 -35.32
N TRP A 136 -39.03 8.59 -34.78
CA TRP A 136 -39.16 7.23 -34.23
C TRP A 136 -39.22 7.14 -32.70
N LEU A 137 -39.09 8.26 -31.98
CA LEU A 137 -39.21 8.32 -30.52
C LEU A 137 -40.18 9.44 -30.14
N PRO A 138 -41.44 9.13 -29.77
CA PRO A 138 -42.44 10.16 -29.51
C PRO A 138 -42.18 11.00 -28.26
N HIS A 139 -41.13 10.76 -27.46
CA HIS A 139 -40.94 11.50 -26.21
C HIS A 139 -39.47 11.64 -25.80
N SER A 140 -38.68 12.49 -26.46
CA SER A 140 -37.50 13.08 -25.78
C SER A 140 -36.90 14.25 -26.57
N ARG A 141 -37.62 15.36 -26.62
CA ARG A 141 -37.04 16.71 -26.56
C ARG A 141 -38.17 17.72 -26.30
N GLU A 142 -38.09 18.36 -25.13
CA GLU A 142 -38.76 19.60 -24.73
C GLU A 142 -40.30 19.60 -24.78
N GLY A 143 -40.91 18.89 -23.83
CA GLY A 143 -42.20 19.28 -23.25
C GLY A 143 -41.96 20.09 -21.97
N SER A 144 -42.89 20.98 -21.62
CA SER A 144 -42.91 21.69 -20.33
C SER A 144 -42.57 20.75 -19.17
N LYS A 145 -41.81 21.23 -18.17
CA LYS A 145 -41.49 20.51 -16.94
C LYS A 145 -42.74 19.76 -16.49
N SER A 146 -42.76 18.43 -16.64
CA SER A 146 -43.94 17.66 -16.28
C SER A 146 -44.20 17.92 -14.80
N HIS A 147 -45.45 18.25 -14.48
CA HIS A 147 -45.89 18.37 -13.10
C HIS A 147 -45.43 17.14 -12.33
N GLN A 148 -44.87 17.36 -11.13
CA GLN A 148 -44.26 16.37 -10.23
C GLN A 148 -44.60 14.92 -10.61
N MET A 149 -43.59 14.19 -11.10
CA MET A 149 -43.65 12.75 -11.35
C MET A 149 -43.90 12.01 -10.04
N GLY A 150 -45.17 11.95 -9.66
CA GLY A 150 -45.69 11.25 -8.52
C GLY A 150 -47.13 10.87 -8.82
N LYS A 151 -47.63 9.86 -8.14
CA LYS A 151 -49.05 9.51 -8.24
C LYS A 151 -49.87 10.77 -7.91
N PRO A 152 -50.92 11.12 -8.68
CA PRO A 152 -51.72 12.32 -8.41
C PRO A 152 -52.12 12.39 -6.95
N LYS A 153 -52.05 13.57 -6.34
CA LYS A 153 -52.38 13.77 -4.92
C LYS A 153 -53.77 13.20 -4.63
N GLY A 154 -53.85 12.22 -3.72
CA GLY A 154 -55.09 11.49 -3.40
C GLY A 154 -55.25 10.12 -4.08
N SER A 155 -54.34 9.74 -4.97
CA SER A 155 -54.34 8.40 -5.57
C SER A 155 -54.02 7.32 -4.52
N PRO A 156 -54.69 6.15 -4.55
CA PRO A 156 -54.45 5.08 -3.59
C PRO A 156 -53.00 4.60 -3.64
N GLY A 157 -52.38 4.32 -2.49
CA GLY A 157 -51.00 3.84 -2.43
C GLY A 157 -50.83 2.51 -3.17
N GLY A 158 -49.78 2.38 -3.98
CA GLY A 158 -49.45 1.15 -4.73
C GLY A 158 -48.72 0.09 -3.91
N GLY A 159 -49.01 -0.02 -2.61
CA GLY A 159 -48.29 -0.93 -1.72
C GLY A 159 -48.65 -2.41 -1.95
N ARG A 160 -47.74 -3.32 -1.57
CA ARG A 160 -47.99 -4.77 -1.53
C ARG A 160 -49.33 -5.12 -0.86
N LYS A 161 -50.16 -5.92 -1.50
CA LYS A 161 -51.44 -6.37 -0.93
C LYS A 161 -51.18 -7.21 0.33
N ARG A 162 -52.08 -7.09 1.32
CA ARG A 162 -52.04 -7.94 2.51
C ARG A 162 -52.31 -9.40 2.08
N PRO A 163 -51.46 -10.37 2.45
CA PRO A 163 -51.70 -11.76 2.10
C PRO A 163 -53.00 -12.28 2.75
N GLU A 164 -53.79 -13.04 1.99
CA GLU A 164 -55.05 -13.64 2.47
C GLU A 164 -54.80 -14.91 3.28
N LYS A 165 -53.88 -15.76 2.82
CA LYS A 165 -53.51 -17.00 3.51
C LYS A 165 -52.59 -16.72 4.69
N ILE A 166 -53.09 -16.94 5.89
CA ILE A 166 -52.33 -16.92 7.15
C ILE A 166 -51.88 -18.34 7.48
N HIS A 167 -50.60 -18.47 7.83
CA HIS A 167 -49.98 -19.77 8.14
C HIS A 167 -49.78 -19.96 9.65
N GLU A 168 -49.62 -18.84 10.38
CA GLU A 168 -49.35 -18.84 11.82
C GLU A 168 -49.96 -17.58 12.44
N GLU A 169 -50.49 -17.68 13.64
CA GLU A 169 -50.97 -16.54 14.43
C GLU A 169 -50.13 -16.40 15.70
N LYS A 170 -49.73 -15.17 16.01
CA LYS A 170 -48.89 -14.84 17.17
C LYS A 170 -49.48 -13.66 17.90
N GLU A 171 -49.65 -13.78 19.21
CA GLU A 171 -50.08 -12.69 20.06
C GLU A 171 -48.88 -12.09 20.80
N LEU A 172 -48.83 -10.76 20.83
CA LEU A 172 -47.82 -10.01 21.57
C LEU A 172 -48.47 -9.37 22.79
N HIS A 173 -47.95 -9.71 23.96
CA HIS A 173 -48.39 -9.20 25.25
C HIS A 173 -47.24 -8.47 25.95
N THR A 174 -47.59 -7.47 26.76
CA THR A 174 -46.63 -6.74 27.58
C THR A 174 -46.73 -7.20 29.04
N HIS A 175 -45.58 -7.58 29.61
CA HIS A 175 -45.48 -8.03 31.01
C HIS A 175 -44.99 -6.93 31.94
N LYS A 176 -44.31 -5.91 31.42
CA LYS A 176 -43.72 -4.82 32.20
C LYS A 176 -43.93 -3.47 31.53
N CYS A 177 -44.05 -2.41 32.32
CA CYS A 177 -44.08 -1.05 31.79
C CYS A 177 -42.66 -0.58 31.46
N TYR A 178 -42.37 -0.33 30.18
CA TYR A 178 -41.07 0.18 29.72
C TYR A 178 -40.76 1.63 30.16
N HIS A 179 -41.71 2.33 30.79
CA HIS A 179 -41.50 3.69 31.32
C HIS A 179 -41.19 3.73 32.82
N CYS A 180 -41.86 2.89 33.62
CA CYS A 180 -41.74 2.93 35.09
C CYS A 180 -41.36 1.59 35.73
N GLY A 181 -41.13 0.54 34.94
CA GLY A 181 -40.63 -0.77 35.41
C GLY A 181 -41.65 -1.65 36.13
N ILE A 182 -42.87 -1.17 36.39
CA ILE A 182 -43.88 -1.94 37.12
C ILE A 182 -44.36 -3.15 36.31
N SER A 183 -44.64 -4.26 36.99
CA SER A 183 -45.30 -5.43 36.38
C SER A 183 -46.71 -5.06 35.92
N LEU A 184 -47.10 -5.59 34.77
CA LEU A 184 -48.41 -5.46 34.15
C LEU A 184 -49.11 -6.83 34.03
N GLU A 185 -48.65 -7.82 34.79
CA GLU A 185 -49.32 -9.12 34.91
C GLU A 185 -50.70 -8.96 35.56
N GLY A 186 -51.71 -9.68 35.07
CA GLY A 186 -53.09 -9.59 35.53
C GLY A 186 -53.86 -8.31 35.14
N MET A 187 -53.20 -7.31 34.54
CA MET A 187 -53.86 -6.08 34.07
C MET A 187 -54.67 -6.34 32.80
N LYS A 188 -55.82 -5.64 32.67
CA LYS A 188 -56.70 -5.75 31.49
C LYS A 188 -55.96 -5.40 30.20
N GLU A 189 -56.04 -6.32 29.25
CA GLU A 189 -55.49 -6.18 27.90
C GLU A 189 -56.51 -5.57 26.96
N TYR A 190 -56.01 -4.76 26.02
CA TYR A 190 -56.82 -4.14 24.98
C TYR A 190 -56.18 -4.42 23.63
N PHE A 191 -56.97 -4.93 22.69
CA PHE A 191 -56.56 -5.03 21.31
C PHE A 191 -56.14 -3.65 20.78
N ALA A 192 -54.96 -3.58 20.16
CA ALA A 192 -54.48 -2.35 19.53
C ALA A 192 -54.66 -2.42 18.00
N TYR A 193 -54.03 -3.40 17.37
CA TYR A 193 -54.11 -3.64 15.93
C TYR A 193 -53.53 -5.02 15.62
N ASP A 194 -53.82 -5.52 14.41
CA ASP A 194 -53.14 -6.68 13.86
C ASP A 194 -52.28 -6.29 12.66
N ARG A 195 -51.28 -7.12 12.35
CA ARG A 195 -50.51 -6.99 11.12
C ARG A 195 -50.14 -8.36 10.59
N VAL A 196 -49.91 -8.46 9.28
CA VAL A 196 -49.43 -9.69 8.65
C VAL A 196 -48.01 -9.45 8.14
N VAL A 197 -47.12 -10.34 8.55
CA VAL A 197 -45.71 -10.31 8.18
C VAL A 197 -45.39 -11.56 7.38
N THR A 198 -44.82 -11.40 6.18
CA THR A 198 -44.27 -12.52 5.42
C THR A 198 -42.83 -12.75 5.87
N GLU A 199 -42.55 -13.92 6.42
CA GLU A 199 -41.24 -14.27 6.97
C GLU A 199 -40.66 -15.51 6.28
N LEU A 200 -39.33 -15.56 6.20
CA LEU A 200 -38.57 -16.66 5.63
C LEU A 200 -38.23 -17.70 6.71
N PHE A 201 -38.50 -18.96 6.42
CA PHE A 201 -38.18 -20.09 7.27
C PHE A 201 -37.35 -21.11 6.52
N ARG A 202 -36.47 -21.78 7.26
CA ARG A 202 -35.84 -23.02 6.81
C ARG A 202 -36.73 -24.18 7.26
N TYR A 203 -37.11 -25.02 6.32
CA TYR A 203 -37.91 -26.20 6.55
C TYR A 203 -37.06 -27.43 6.26
N GLN A 204 -37.10 -28.37 7.18
CA GLN A 204 -36.48 -29.68 7.08
C GLN A 204 -37.49 -30.67 7.68
N GLU A 205 -37.82 -31.72 6.93
CA GLU A 205 -38.81 -32.71 7.34
C GLU A 205 -38.16 -33.77 8.23
N ASP A 206 -37.06 -34.36 7.75
CA ASP A 206 -36.18 -35.24 8.53
C ASP A 206 -34.75 -34.69 8.67
N GLU A 207 -34.02 -35.10 9.71
CA GLU A 207 -32.61 -34.70 9.94
C GLU A 207 -31.67 -35.03 8.76
N LYS A 208 -32.06 -36.00 7.92
CA LYS A 208 -31.31 -36.41 6.72
C LYS A 208 -31.72 -35.67 5.45
N ASP A 209 -32.80 -34.91 5.48
CA ASP A 209 -33.30 -34.17 4.33
C ASP A 209 -32.54 -32.85 4.11
N TYR A 210 -32.62 -32.36 2.87
CA TYR A 210 -32.09 -31.06 2.51
C TYR A 210 -32.93 -29.93 3.11
N LEU A 211 -32.25 -28.88 3.59
CA LEU A 211 -32.89 -27.65 4.03
C LEU A 211 -33.54 -26.93 2.83
N THR A 212 -34.85 -26.68 2.94
CA THR A 212 -35.61 -25.92 1.95
C THR A 212 -36.03 -24.57 2.50
N LEU A 213 -36.02 -23.55 1.65
CA LEU A 213 -36.51 -22.22 2.01
C LEU A 213 -38.01 -22.12 1.73
N ARG A 214 -38.78 -21.67 2.71
CA ARG A 214 -40.23 -21.46 2.58
C ARG A 214 -40.65 -20.13 3.19
N LEU A 215 -41.68 -19.52 2.61
CA LEU A 215 -42.32 -18.32 3.17
C LEU A 215 -43.54 -18.71 4.00
N LYS A 216 -43.70 -18.07 5.16
CA LYS A 216 -44.92 -18.12 5.96
C LYS A 216 -45.45 -16.71 6.19
N ASN A 217 -46.77 -16.57 6.14
CA ASN A 217 -47.45 -15.34 6.55
C ASN A 217 -47.90 -15.50 7.99
N ILE A 218 -47.35 -14.68 8.88
CA ILE A 218 -47.63 -14.69 10.32
C ILE A 218 -48.51 -13.49 10.63
N LYS A 219 -49.70 -13.73 11.19
CA LYS A 219 -50.55 -12.67 11.71
C LYS A 219 -50.15 -12.37 13.15
N ILE A 220 -49.70 -11.15 13.39
CA ILE A 220 -49.26 -10.67 14.68
C ILE A 220 -50.33 -9.77 15.27
N THR A 221 -50.96 -10.21 16.34
CA THR A 221 -51.96 -9.45 17.11
C THR A 221 -51.25 -8.70 18.23
N VAL A 222 -51.34 -7.37 18.23
CA VAL A 222 -50.67 -6.52 19.22
C VAL A 222 -51.67 -6.10 20.29
N ASN A 223 -51.45 -6.55 21.53
CA ASN A 223 -52.29 -6.20 22.68
C ASN A 223 -51.56 -5.19 23.57
N ARG A 224 -52.20 -4.05 23.85
CA ARG A 224 -51.66 -3.00 24.72
C ARG A 224 -52.28 -3.06 26.12
N LYS A 225 -51.53 -2.63 27.13
CA LYS A 225 -52.02 -2.48 28.50
C LYS A 225 -51.94 -1.02 28.94
N LYS A 226 -52.83 -0.59 29.82
CA LYS A 226 -52.73 0.73 30.46
C LYS A 226 -51.99 0.58 31.78
N CYS A 227 -50.85 1.26 31.92
CA CYS A 227 -50.06 1.17 33.14
C CYS A 227 -50.79 1.87 34.30
N PRO A 228 -50.89 1.25 35.50
CA PRO A 228 -51.62 1.85 36.62
C PRO A 228 -50.87 3.04 37.22
N LYS A 229 -49.54 2.95 37.29
CA LYS A 229 -48.66 4.01 37.83
C LYS A 229 -48.51 5.17 36.85
N CYS A 230 -48.11 4.85 35.62
CA CYS A 230 -47.80 5.84 34.59
C CYS A 230 -49.05 6.39 33.88
N LYS A 231 -50.21 5.71 33.95
CA LYS A 231 -51.46 5.97 33.19
C LYS A 231 -51.32 6.00 31.65
N LYS A 232 -50.12 5.72 31.12
CA LYS A 232 -49.80 5.63 29.69
C LYS A 232 -50.14 4.25 29.13
N TRP A 233 -50.44 4.21 27.83
CA TRP A 233 -50.55 2.97 27.07
C TRP A 233 -49.18 2.38 26.82
N VAL A 234 -49.01 1.11 27.17
CA VAL A 234 -47.78 0.33 26.96
C VAL A 234 -48.06 -0.69 25.88
N TYR A 235 -47.27 -0.65 24.82
CA TYR A 235 -47.30 -1.61 23.73
C TYR A 235 -46.20 -2.66 23.96
N PRO A 236 -46.41 -3.92 23.55
CA PRO A 236 -45.39 -4.95 23.64
C PRO A 236 -44.24 -4.63 22.68
N GLU A 237 -43.08 -5.18 22.99
CA GLU A 237 -41.91 -5.13 22.12
C GLU A 237 -42.17 -5.90 20.82
N GLN A 238 -41.82 -5.29 19.68
CA GLN A 238 -42.14 -5.81 18.34
C GLN A 238 -40.89 -6.18 17.54
N GLY A 239 -39.71 -6.12 18.17
CA GLY A 239 -38.42 -6.32 17.53
C GLY A 239 -37.98 -5.14 16.64
N LEU A 240 -36.90 -5.40 15.91
CA LEU A 240 -36.17 -4.41 15.10
C LEU A 240 -37.03 -3.80 13.97
N LEU A 241 -37.79 -4.64 13.27
CA LEU A 241 -38.60 -4.24 12.12
C LEU A 241 -40.05 -3.97 12.53
N LYS A 242 -40.25 -2.96 13.37
CA LYS A 242 -41.58 -2.51 13.75
C LYS A 242 -42.33 -1.96 12.53
N ASN A 243 -43.54 -2.46 12.32
CA ASN A 243 -44.49 -2.10 11.25
C ASN A 243 -44.13 -2.58 9.84
N ASN A 244 -43.06 -3.36 9.68
CA ASN A 244 -42.73 -3.95 8.39
C ASN A 244 -43.67 -5.13 8.04
N ARG A 245 -43.96 -5.24 6.74
CA ARG A 245 -44.76 -6.33 6.16
C ARG A 245 -43.90 -7.55 5.77
N ILE A 246 -42.59 -7.36 5.76
CA ILE A 246 -41.59 -8.41 5.52
C ILE A 246 -40.84 -8.62 6.83
N GLY A 247 -40.66 -9.88 7.19
CA GLY A 247 -39.99 -10.30 8.41
C GLY A 247 -38.49 -10.13 8.34
N LEU A 248 -37.85 -10.13 9.51
CA LEU A 248 -36.43 -9.89 9.67
C LEU A 248 -35.60 -10.94 8.94
N SER A 249 -36.00 -12.21 9.01
CA SER A 249 -35.21 -13.31 8.41
C SER A 249 -35.17 -13.19 6.89
N LEU A 250 -36.30 -12.82 6.27
CA LEU A 250 -36.36 -12.56 4.83
C LEU A 250 -35.54 -11.31 4.44
N VAL A 251 -35.65 -10.21 5.19
CA VAL A 251 -34.83 -9.01 4.92
C VAL A 251 -33.34 -9.33 5.02
N SER A 252 -32.92 -9.99 6.10
CA SER A 252 -31.52 -10.39 6.30
C SER A 252 -31.04 -11.33 5.20
N PHE A 253 -31.88 -12.26 4.74
CA PHE A 253 -31.55 -13.13 3.61
C PHE A 253 -31.27 -12.31 2.34
N VAL A 254 -32.17 -11.41 1.96
CA VAL A 254 -32.03 -10.59 0.74
C VAL A 254 -30.81 -9.66 0.81
N ILE A 255 -30.60 -8.97 1.94
CA ILE A 255 -29.41 -8.13 2.16
C ILE A 255 -28.14 -9.00 2.05
N SER A 256 -28.12 -10.17 2.68
CA SER A 256 -26.96 -11.07 2.63
C SER A 256 -26.65 -11.55 1.22
N GLN A 257 -27.67 -11.79 0.39
CA GLN A 257 -27.47 -12.16 -1.02
C GLN A 257 -26.84 -10.99 -1.77
N ARG A 258 -27.39 -9.78 -1.64
CA ARG A 258 -26.82 -8.61 -2.31
C ARG A 258 -25.35 -8.38 -1.93
N ILE A 259 -25.00 -8.50 -0.65
CA ILE A 259 -23.62 -8.30 -0.19
C ILE A 259 -22.70 -9.41 -0.72
N ARG A 260 -23.14 -10.67 -0.69
CA ARG A 260 -22.29 -11.83 -1.04
C ARG A 260 -22.09 -12.00 -2.54
N THR A 261 -23.14 -11.80 -3.34
CA THR A 261 -23.12 -12.07 -4.78
C THR A 261 -22.81 -10.83 -5.61
N GLY A 262 -23.04 -9.63 -5.07
CA GLY A 262 -22.93 -8.37 -5.81
C GLY A 262 -23.94 -8.23 -6.95
N LEU A 263 -24.98 -9.08 -7.00
CA LEU A 263 -25.94 -9.08 -8.10
C LEU A 263 -26.80 -7.81 -8.11
N PRO A 264 -27.24 -7.35 -9.30
CA PRO A 264 -28.22 -6.27 -9.42
C PRO A 264 -29.52 -6.60 -8.67
N TYR A 265 -30.21 -5.57 -8.16
CA TYR A 265 -31.43 -5.76 -7.36
C TYR A 265 -32.50 -6.53 -8.12
N GLU A 266 -32.64 -6.26 -9.43
CA GLU A 266 -33.66 -6.90 -10.25
C GLU A 266 -33.40 -8.39 -10.47
N VAL A 267 -32.13 -8.80 -10.54
CA VAL A 267 -31.75 -10.22 -10.61
C VAL A 267 -32.12 -10.92 -9.31
N ILE A 268 -31.85 -10.31 -8.16
CA ILE A 268 -32.22 -10.86 -6.86
C ILE A 268 -33.75 -10.97 -6.73
N ILE A 269 -34.50 -9.98 -7.23
CA ILE A 269 -35.97 -10.00 -7.22
C ILE A 269 -36.51 -11.11 -8.13
N ASP A 270 -35.89 -11.31 -9.30
CA ASP A 270 -36.24 -12.39 -10.22
C ASP A 270 -35.96 -13.78 -9.63
N GLU A 271 -34.81 -13.96 -8.97
CA GLU A 271 -34.48 -15.19 -8.23
C GLU A 271 -35.50 -15.47 -7.13
N LEU A 272 -35.87 -14.46 -6.32
CA LEU A 272 -36.87 -14.61 -5.28
C LEU A 272 -38.24 -15.00 -5.84
N SER A 273 -38.61 -14.42 -6.99
CA SER A 273 -39.85 -14.75 -7.70
C SER A 273 -39.82 -16.17 -8.28
N THR A 274 -38.65 -16.61 -8.74
CA THR A 274 -38.42 -17.98 -9.23
C THR A 274 -38.52 -19.00 -8.10
N HIS A 275 -37.97 -18.70 -6.93
CA HIS A 275 -37.98 -19.60 -5.78
C HIS A 275 -39.32 -19.64 -5.03
N PHE A 276 -40.00 -18.50 -4.87
CA PHE A 276 -41.21 -18.39 -4.05
C PHE A 276 -42.50 -18.24 -4.86
N GLY A 277 -42.38 -18.22 -6.19
CA GLY A 277 -43.49 -18.11 -7.14
C GLY A 277 -43.83 -16.66 -7.53
N PRO A 278 -44.56 -16.48 -8.64
CA PRO A 278 -44.81 -15.18 -9.26
C PRO A 278 -45.69 -14.23 -8.43
N ASN A 279 -46.40 -14.76 -7.42
CA ASN A 279 -47.22 -13.96 -6.52
C ASN A 279 -46.40 -13.22 -5.46
N PHE A 280 -45.15 -13.62 -5.25
CA PHE A 280 -44.25 -12.97 -4.32
C PHE A 280 -43.56 -11.80 -5.02
N THR A 281 -43.83 -10.58 -4.56
CA THR A 281 -43.28 -9.35 -5.16
C THR A 281 -42.55 -8.51 -4.13
N ILE A 282 -41.30 -8.19 -4.44
CA ILE A 282 -40.46 -7.19 -3.78
C ILE A 282 -40.00 -6.22 -4.87
N THR A 283 -39.82 -4.95 -4.51
CA THR A 283 -39.31 -3.92 -5.43
C THR A 283 -37.90 -3.51 -5.03
N ALA A 284 -37.08 -3.08 -6.00
CA ALA A 284 -35.73 -2.61 -5.71
C ALA A 284 -35.68 -1.44 -4.70
N PRO A 285 -36.59 -0.45 -4.74
CA PRO A 285 -36.67 0.57 -3.70
C PRO A 285 -36.88 0.00 -2.30
N ALA A 286 -37.66 -1.07 -2.14
CA ALA A 286 -37.86 -1.69 -0.83
C ALA A 286 -36.55 -2.29 -0.29
N ILE A 287 -35.74 -2.91 -1.15
CA ILE A 287 -34.43 -3.44 -0.77
C ILE A 287 -33.49 -2.31 -0.36
N ILE A 288 -33.48 -1.21 -1.13
CA ILE A 288 -32.66 -0.02 -0.83
C ILE A 288 -33.08 0.59 0.51
N ASP A 289 -34.39 0.69 0.77
CA ASP A 289 -34.91 1.21 2.04
C ASP A 289 -34.51 0.29 3.20
N TRP A 290 -34.49 -1.04 3.01
CA TRP A 290 -33.93 -1.94 4.03
C TRP A 290 -32.46 -1.66 4.30
N PHE A 291 -31.62 -1.42 3.28
CA PHE A 291 -30.22 -1.06 3.53
C PHE A 291 -30.09 0.22 4.37
N LYS A 292 -30.95 1.23 4.15
CA LYS A 292 -30.97 2.47 4.94
C LYS A 292 -31.47 2.25 6.37
N ASP A 293 -32.56 1.51 6.54
CA ASP A 293 -33.11 1.23 7.86
C ASP A 293 -32.08 0.45 8.71
N PHE A 294 -31.37 -0.50 8.09
CA PHE A 294 -30.34 -1.28 8.76
C PHE A 294 -29.02 -0.53 8.97
N SER A 295 -28.70 0.47 8.15
CA SER A 295 -27.47 1.25 8.36
C SER A 295 -27.51 1.99 9.69
N GLU A 296 -28.65 2.59 10.05
CA GLU A 296 -28.79 3.27 11.35
C GLU A 296 -28.59 2.32 12.54
N ILE A 297 -28.99 1.06 12.39
CA ILE A 297 -28.85 0.03 13.43
C ILE A 297 -27.39 -0.44 13.55
N ILE A 298 -26.69 -0.52 12.42
CA ILE A 298 -25.32 -1.06 12.33
C ILE A 298 -24.28 0.02 12.60
N GLU A 299 -24.63 1.31 12.54
CA GLU A 299 -23.74 2.44 12.79
C GLU A 299 -22.96 2.29 14.10
N GLY A 300 -23.66 1.98 15.20
CA GLY A 300 -23.02 1.81 16.51
C GLY A 300 -22.08 0.61 16.59
N LEU A 301 -22.20 -0.38 15.70
CA LEU A 301 -21.23 -1.46 15.56
C LEU A 301 -19.98 -0.98 14.80
N TYR A 302 -20.16 -0.16 13.76
CA TYR A 302 -19.03 0.43 13.02
C TYR A 302 -18.18 1.32 13.93
N GLU A 303 -18.80 2.17 14.75
CA GLU A 303 -18.10 3.00 15.74
C GLU A 303 -17.23 2.15 16.69
N GLN A 304 -17.78 1.04 17.20
CA GLN A 304 -17.04 0.11 18.06
C GLN A 304 -15.88 -0.57 17.32
N LEU A 305 -16.08 -0.95 16.06
CA LEU A 305 -15.03 -1.55 15.23
C LEU A 305 -13.89 -0.55 14.96
N GLU A 306 -14.21 0.72 14.71
CA GLU A 306 -13.21 1.78 14.56
C GLU A 306 -12.37 1.97 15.82
N GLU A 307 -12.99 1.97 17.00
CA GLU A 307 -12.26 2.02 18.27
C GLU A 307 -11.34 0.82 18.47
N LEU A 308 -11.78 -0.37 18.04
CA LEU A 308 -10.97 -1.58 18.11
C LEU A 308 -9.77 -1.51 17.15
N VAL A 309 -9.94 -0.98 15.94
CA VAL A 309 -8.86 -0.76 14.98
C VAL A 309 -7.77 0.12 15.58
N LYS A 310 -8.14 1.22 16.25
CA LYS A 310 -7.19 2.16 16.89
C LYS A 310 -6.31 1.52 17.96
N LYS A 311 -6.73 0.40 18.56
CA LYS A 311 -5.99 -0.32 19.61
C LYS A 311 -5.08 -1.43 19.06
N LYS A 312 -5.12 -1.73 17.76
CA LYS A 312 -4.34 -2.83 17.16
C LYS A 312 -2.91 -2.40 16.86
N ALA A 313 -1.98 -3.33 17.06
CA ALA A 313 -0.54 -3.09 16.83
C ALA A 313 -0.14 -3.15 15.35
N LEU A 314 -0.87 -3.91 14.53
CA LEU A 314 -0.60 -4.07 13.10
C LEU A 314 -1.91 -3.92 12.31
N LEU A 315 -1.86 -3.09 11.27
CA LEU A 315 -2.95 -2.81 10.36
C LEU A 315 -2.43 -2.90 8.93
N HIS A 316 -3.19 -3.58 8.07
CA HIS A 316 -3.00 -3.50 6.62
C HIS A 316 -4.07 -2.58 6.05
N VAL A 317 -3.66 -1.53 5.34
CA VAL A 317 -4.57 -0.52 4.80
C VAL A 317 -4.33 -0.43 3.30
N ASP A 318 -5.42 -0.45 2.53
CA ASP A 318 -5.43 -0.25 1.09
C ASP A 318 -6.58 0.70 0.72
N GLU A 319 -6.49 1.37 -0.43
CA GLU A 319 -7.51 2.29 -0.91
C GLU A 319 -8.00 1.95 -2.30
N THR A 320 -9.29 2.21 -2.55
CA THR A 320 -9.87 2.11 -3.88
C THR A 320 -10.76 3.31 -4.18
N GLY A 321 -10.71 3.79 -5.42
CA GLY A 321 -11.53 4.92 -5.85
C GLY A 321 -13.00 4.51 -5.93
N LEU A 322 -13.88 5.31 -5.33
CA LEU A 322 -15.32 5.08 -5.25
C LEU A 322 -16.08 6.32 -5.74
N PRO A 323 -16.44 6.41 -7.04
CA PRO A 323 -17.23 7.54 -7.52
C PRO A 323 -18.66 7.47 -6.95
N MET A 324 -19.05 8.46 -6.15
CA MET A 324 -20.38 8.56 -5.54
C MET A 324 -20.92 9.99 -5.65
N ASN A 325 -22.21 10.12 -5.97
CA ASN A 325 -22.93 11.39 -6.05
C ASN A 325 -22.26 12.48 -6.94
N GLY A 326 -21.49 12.07 -7.95
CA GLY A 326 -20.78 13.00 -8.84
C GLY A 326 -19.42 13.48 -8.31
N GLU A 327 -18.99 12.98 -7.16
CA GLU A 327 -17.69 13.25 -6.54
C GLU A 327 -16.83 11.98 -6.53
N ASN A 328 -15.51 12.15 -6.45
CA ASN A 328 -14.58 11.04 -6.32
C ASN A 328 -14.33 10.78 -4.84
N TRP A 329 -14.95 9.75 -4.29
CA TRP A 329 -14.69 9.32 -2.92
C TRP A 329 -13.59 8.25 -2.92
N TRP A 330 -13.04 7.99 -1.75
CA TRP A 330 -12.14 6.88 -1.48
C TRP A 330 -12.82 5.90 -0.52
N LEU A 331 -12.68 4.62 -0.85
CA LEU A 331 -13.04 3.52 0.03
C LEU A 331 -11.74 2.91 0.57
N TRP A 332 -11.51 3.09 1.87
CA TRP A 332 -10.40 2.52 2.60
C TRP A 332 -10.77 1.13 3.11
N VAL A 333 -9.89 0.17 2.87
CA VAL A 333 -10.02 -1.21 3.34
C VAL A 333 -8.97 -1.43 4.43
N VAL A 334 -9.42 -1.52 5.67
CA VAL A 334 -8.57 -1.75 6.84
C VAL A 334 -8.70 -3.21 7.26
N CYS A 335 -7.66 -3.98 7.00
CA CYS A 335 -7.58 -5.39 7.33
C CYS A 335 -6.82 -5.60 8.64
N CYS A 336 -7.50 -6.23 9.61
CA CYS A 336 -6.93 -6.76 10.83
C CYS A 336 -6.90 -8.30 10.78
N ALA A 337 -6.22 -8.94 11.72
CA ALA A 337 -6.20 -10.41 11.82
C ALA A 337 -7.60 -11.05 11.99
N ASN A 338 -8.55 -10.32 12.59
CA ASN A 338 -9.86 -10.86 12.97
C ASN A 338 -11.03 -10.30 12.15
N PHE A 339 -10.86 -9.17 11.47
CA PHE A 339 -11.93 -8.50 10.74
C PHE A 339 -11.40 -7.53 9.69
N VAL A 340 -12.25 -7.17 8.75
CA VAL A 340 -12.01 -6.15 7.72
C VAL A 340 -13.01 -5.04 7.93
N LEU A 341 -12.53 -3.79 7.98
CA LEU A 341 -13.35 -2.60 8.12
C LEU A 341 -13.25 -1.75 6.85
N TYR A 342 -14.40 -1.34 6.33
CA TYR A 342 -14.51 -0.47 5.17
C TYR A 342 -14.87 0.94 5.64
N ILE A 343 -14.06 1.93 5.29
CA ILE A 343 -14.25 3.33 5.69
C ILE A 343 -14.31 4.21 4.44
N GLN A 344 -15.32 5.07 4.33
CA GLN A 344 -15.44 6.01 3.22
C GLN A 344 -14.91 7.40 3.58
N SER A 345 -14.24 8.07 2.65
CA SER A 345 -13.84 9.48 2.78
C SER A 345 -14.01 10.21 1.45
N THR A 346 -14.45 11.47 1.50
CA THR A 346 -14.53 12.38 0.33
C THR A 346 -13.17 12.91 -0.07
#